data_AF-A0A948N5P2-F1
#
_entry.id   AF-A0A948N5P2-F1
#
_cell.length_a   1.000
_cell.length_b   1.000
_cell.length_c   1.000
_cell.angle_alpha   90.00
_cell.angle_beta   90.00
_cell.angle_gamma   90.00
#
_symmetry.space_group_name_H-M   'P 1'
#
loop_
_entity.id
_entity.type
_entity.pdbx_description
1 polymer ?
#
loop_
_entity_poly.entity_id
_entity_poly.type
_entity_poly.pdbx_seq_one_letter_code
_entity_poly.pdbx_strand_id
1 'polypeptide(L)'
;MPSREEEMLARLAELDLAAAEKTHGKLMAAEDTAEISDLGRAYQRLSRSLRQTLALKARLARERQVAAANAPPPTWPHTELKRLRPPVRAHVDKVHEAVMRFVEREVERGDYEDHEIEAYEVVLERARDDGFTETPVADLVIEALETMALIEPADDEAEADDAPGLETEGLGPPRQSSA
;
A
#
# COMPACT_ATOMS: atom_id res chain seq x y z
N MET A 1 -5.62 -2.68 8.77
CA MET A 1 -6.87 -1.90 8.92
C MET A 1 -7.94 -2.73 9.63
N PRO A 2 -8.87 -2.12 10.41
CA PRO A 2 -10.04 -2.81 10.95
C PRO A 2 -10.98 -3.30 9.84
N SER A 3 -11.68 -4.41 10.07
CA SER A 3 -12.67 -4.90 9.12
C SER A 3 -13.94 -4.04 9.14
N ARG A 4 -14.77 -4.14 8.10
CA ARG A 4 -16.08 -3.47 8.06
C ARG A 4 -16.95 -3.85 9.26
N GLU A 5 -16.90 -5.10 9.72
CA GLU A 5 -17.62 -5.57 10.90
C GLU A 5 -17.08 -4.93 12.19
N GLU A 6 -15.75 -4.72 12.29
CA GLU A 6 -15.14 -4.02 13.43
C GLU A 6 -15.55 -2.54 13.46
N GLU A 7 -15.65 -1.89 12.31
CA GLU A 7 -16.15 -0.51 12.17
C GLU A 7 -17.63 -0.42 12.57
N MET A 8 -18.46 -1.36 12.11
CA MET A 8 -19.86 -1.44 12.52
C MET A 8 -20.02 -1.65 14.03
N LEU A 9 -19.19 -2.50 14.64
CA LEU A 9 -19.15 -2.69 16.09
C LEU A 9 -18.69 -1.44 16.83
N ALA A 10 -17.73 -0.70 16.29
CA ALA A 10 -17.29 0.57 16.85
C ALA A 10 -18.43 1.59 16.84
N ARG A 11 -19.13 1.70 15.71
CA ARG A 11 -20.29 2.58 15.58
C ARG A 11 -21.43 2.19 16.52
N LEU A 12 -21.69 0.90 16.69
CA LEU A 12 -22.69 0.41 17.63
C LEU A 12 -22.33 0.78 19.08
N ALA A 13 -21.06 0.67 19.48
CA ALA A 13 -20.62 1.04 20.81
C ALA A 13 -20.83 2.55 21.11
N GLU A 14 -20.60 3.41 20.12
CA GLU A 14 -20.86 4.85 20.25
C GLU A 14 -22.36 5.14 20.44
N LEU A 15 -23.21 4.48 19.67
CA LEU A 15 -24.66 4.64 19.78
C LEU A 15 -25.19 4.12 21.12
N ASP A 16 -24.70 2.97 21.58
CA ASP A 16 -25.04 2.39 22.88
C ASP A 16 -24.60 3.29 24.03
N LEU A 17 -23.40 3.89 23.95
CA LEU A 17 -22.92 4.85 24.94
C LEU A 17 -23.81 6.11 24.98
N ALA A 18 -24.08 6.71 23.82
CA ALA A 18 -24.94 7.89 23.75
C ALA A 18 -26.36 7.61 24.30
N ALA A 19 -26.92 6.43 24.01
CA ALA A 19 -28.20 6.00 24.55
C ALA A 19 -28.15 5.80 26.08
N ALA A 20 -27.07 5.20 26.59
CA ALA A 20 -26.85 5.00 28.02
C ALA A 20 -26.71 6.34 28.75
N GLU A 21 -25.90 7.28 28.23
CA GLU A 21 -25.72 8.63 28.78
C GLU A 21 -27.04 9.41 28.82
N LYS A 22 -27.79 9.40 27.72
CA LYS A 22 -29.11 10.06 27.66
C LYS A 22 -30.10 9.46 28.67
N THR A 23 -30.12 8.13 28.79
CA THR A 23 -31.00 7.44 29.75
C THR A 23 -30.58 7.72 31.18
N HIS A 24 -29.27 7.77 31.45
CA HIS A 24 -28.74 8.12 32.75
C HIS A 24 -29.08 9.56 33.14
N GLY A 25 -28.94 10.52 32.22
CA GLY A 25 -29.34 11.91 32.46
C GLY A 25 -30.83 12.04 32.84
N LYS A 26 -31.71 11.31 32.15
CA LYS A 26 -33.14 11.24 32.53
C LYS A 26 -33.35 10.59 33.88
N LEU A 27 -32.68 9.48 34.15
CA LEU A 27 -32.76 8.77 35.43
C LEU A 27 -32.39 9.69 36.60
N MET A 28 -31.34 10.50 36.44
CA MET A 28 -30.89 11.44 37.47
C MET A 28 -31.84 12.64 37.67
N ALA A 29 -32.67 12.95 36.68
CA ALA A 29 -33.65 14.04 36.74
C ALA A 29 -35.05 13.58 37.17
N ALA A 30 -35.31 12.27 37.20
CA ALA A 30 -36.61 11.73 37.56
C ALA A 30 -36.86 11.83 39.07
N GLU A 31 -38.05 12.31 39.44
CA GLU A 31 -38.49 12.42 40.83
C GLU A 31 -39.52 11.33 41.20
N ASP A 32 -40.23 10.82 40.19
CA ASP A 32 -41.21 9.76 40.38
C ASP A 32 -40.55 8.38 40.50
N THR A 33 -40.94 7.64 41.54
CA THR A 33 -40.35 6.33 41.86
C THR A 33 -40.59 5.28 40.77
N ALA A 34 -41.72 5.34 40.06
CA ALA A 34 -42.01 4.39 38.98
C ALA A 34 -41.14 4.71 37.75
N GLU A 35 -41.03 5.99 37.40
CA GLU A 35 -40.15 6.47 36.33
C GLU A 35 -38.67 6.12 36.60
N ILE A 36 -38.19 6.31 37.84
CA ILE A 36 -36.84 5.90 38.26
C ILE A 36 -36.64 4.39 38.07
N SER A 37 -37.64 3.57 38.41
CA SER A 37 -37.55 2.11 38.26
C SER A 37 -37.40 1.70 36.80
N ASP A 38 -38.20 2.29 35.91
CA ASP A 38 -38.19 1.97 34.49
C ASP A 38 -36.91 2.44 33.80
N LEU A 39 -36.50 3.69 34.06
CA LEU A 39 -35.25 4.25 33.55
C LEU A 39 -34.03 3.48 34.08
N GLY A 40 -34.05 3.07 35.35
CA GLY A 40 -33.01 2.25 35.96
C GLY A 40 -32.84 0.91 35.25
N ARG A 41 -33.95 0.22 34.94
CA ARG A 41 -33.92 -1.04 34.18
C ARG A 41 -33.41 -0.83 32.75
N ALA A 42 -33.86 0.23 32.08
CA ALA A 42 -33.41 0.56 30.73
C ALA A 42 -31.90 0.84 30.70
N TYR A 43 -31.41 1.66 31.62
CA TYR A 43 -30.00 1.98 31.76
C TYR A 43 -29.13 0.73 32.02
N GLN A 44 -29.60 -0.18 32.88
CA GLN A 44 -28.88 -1.44 33.16
C GLN A 44 -28.73 -2.30 31.90
N ARG A 45 -29.80 -2.44 31.11
CA ARG A 45 -29.78 -3.21 29.85
C ARG A 45 -28.83 -2.58 28.82
N LEU A 46 -28.90 -1.26 28.63
CA LEU A 46 -28.01 -0.51 27.73
C LEU A 46 -26.55 -0.65 28.17
N SER A 47 -26.27 -0.45 29.45
CA SER A 47 -24.93 -0.61 30.02
C SER A 47 -24.40 -2.04 29.86
N ARG A 48 -25.26 -3.06 29.96
CA ARG A 48 -24.87 -4.44 29.70
C ARG A 48 -24.53 -4.66 28.22
N SER A 49 -25.37 -4.18 27.30
CA SER A 49 -25.11 -4.24 25.85
C SER A 49 -23.75 -3.60 25.53
N LEU A 50 -23.54 -2.37 26.00
CA LEU A 50 -22.29 -1.64 25.80
C LEU A 50 -21.07 -2.42 26.30
N ARG A 51 -21.13 -2.97 27.53
CA ARG A 51 -20.02 -3.80 28.06
C ARG A 51 -19.75 -5.03 27.20
N GLN A 52 -20.79 -5.69 26.69
CA GLN A 52 -20.62 -6.85 25.79
C GLN A 52 -19.97 -6.44 24.47
N THR A 53 -20.41 -5.34 23.86
CA THR A 53 -19.82 -4.80 22.63
C THR A 53 -18.36 -4.40 22.84
N LEU A 54 -18.03 -3.71 23.93
CA LEU A 54 -16.65 -3.33 24.26
C LEU A 54 -15.76 -4.55 24.53
N ALA A 55 -16.27 -5.57 25.24
CA ALA A 55 -15.54 -6.81 25.48
C ALA A 55 -15.25 -7.56 24.17
N LEU A 56 -16.20 -7.58 23.23
CA LEU A 56 -16.00 -8.17 21.92
C LEU A 56 -14.94 -7.41 21.11
N LYS A 57 -15.00 -6.07 21.07
CA LYS A 57 -13.97 -5.24 20.42
C LYS A 57 -12.57 -5.51 21.00
N ALA A 58 -12.45 -5.54 22.32
CA ALA A 58 -11.18 -5.83 23.00
C ALA A 58 -10.66 -7.24 22.70
N ARG A 59 -11.56 -8.21 22.54
CA ARG A 59 -11.21 -9.57 22.12
C ARG A 59 -10.67 -9.59 20.69
N LEU A 60 -11.37 -8.99 19.73
CA LEU A 60 -10.94 -8.93 18.32
C LEU A 60 -9.59 -8.21 18.18
N ALA A 61 -9.39 -7.10 18.89
CA ALA A 61 -8.11 -6.40 18.91
C ALA A 61 -6.96 -7.29 19.41
N ARG A 62 -7.18 -8.10 20.46
CA ARG A 62 -6.19 -9.07 20.95
C ARG A 62 -5.96 -10.20 19.95
N GLU A 63 -7.01 -10.74 19.35
CA GLU A 63 -6.90 -11.78 18.32
C GLU A 63 -6.07 -11.29 17.12
N ARG A 64 -6.25 -10.03 16.70
CA ARG A 64 -5.42 -9.40 15.67
C ARG A 64 -3.96 -9.25 16.09
N GLN A 65 -3.70 -8.81 17.32
CA GLN A 65 -2.31 -8.71 17.84
C GLN A 65 -1.64 -10.07 17.91
N VAL A 66 -2.37 -11.10 18.37
CA VAL A 66 -1.88 -12.48 18.42
C VAL A 66 -1.66 -13.03 17.01
N ALA A 67 -2.57 -12.76 16.07
CA ALA A 67 -2.41 -13.16 14.68
C ALA A 67 -1.21 -12.46 14.01
N ALA A 68 -0.98 -11.18 14.29
CA ALA A 68 0.21 -10.46 13.82
C ALA A 68 1.50 -10.99 14.45
N ALA A 69 1.49 -11.32 15.74
CA ALA A 69 2.66 -11.87 16.43
C ALA A 69 2.97 -13.33 16.03
N ASN A 70 1.95 -14.10 15.68
CA ASN A 70 2.08 -15.48 15.18
C ASN A 70 2.12 -15.56 13.65
N ALA A 71 2.00 -14.43 12.94
CA ALA A 71 2.28 -14.41 11.53
C ALA A 71 3.71 -14.96 11.38
N PRO A 72 3.95 -15.90 10.44
CA PRO A 72 5.31 -16.22 10.09
C PRO A 72 6.00 -14.87 9.85
N PRO A 73 7.20 -14.65 10.42
CA PRO A 73 7.95 -13.46 10.04
C PRO A 73 7.94 -13.42 8.50
N PRO A 74 7.76 -12.24 7.87
CA PRO A 74 7.96 -12.15 6.43
C PRO A 74 9.24 -12.90 6.14
N THR A 75 9.21 -13.82 5.16
CA THR A 75 10.38 -14.60 4.81
C THR A 75 11.44 -13.63 4.37
N TRP A 76 12.25 -13.18 5.33
CA TRP A 76 13.18 -12.09 5.13
C TRP A 76 14.08 -12.55 3.98
N PRO A 77 14.24 -11.76 2.90
CA PRO A 77 15.05 -12.16 1.76
C PRO A 77 16.48 -12.59 2.12
N HIS A 78 16.95 -12.33 3.34
CA HIS A 78 18.17 -12.91 3.93
C HIS A 78 18.34 -14.42 3.72
N THR A 79 17.28 -15.24 3.67
CA THR A 79 17.44 -16.67 3.34
C THR A 79 17.81 -16.91 1.89
N GLU A 80 17.28 -16.13 0.95
CA GLU A 80 17.65 -16.21 -0.47
C GLU A 80 19.02 -15.56 -0.72
N LEU A 81 19.30 -14.41 -0.09
CA LEU A 81 20.59 -13.72 -0.14
C LEU A 81 21.76 -14.60 0.32
N LYS A 82 21.53 -15.54 1.25
CA LYS A 82 22.54 -16.52 1.69
C LYS A 82 22.84 -17.61 0.64
N ARG A 83 21.92 -17.83 -0.30
CA ARG A 83 22.06 -18.84 -1.38
C ARG A 83 22.68 -18.25 -2.64
N LEU A 84 22.70 -16.92 -2.78
CA LEU A 84 23.31 -16.25 -3.93
C LEU A 84 24.82 -16.48 -4.00
N ARG A 85 25.33 -16.55 -5.23
CA ARG A 85 26.78 -16.55 -5.48
C ARG A 85 27.37 -15.19 -5.07
N PRO A 86 28.61 -15.12 -4.57
CA PRO A 86 29.18 -13.87 -4.06
C PRO A 86 29.12 -12.66 -5.03
N PRO A 87 29.38 -12.81 -6.35
CA PRO A 87 29.27 -11.68 -7.28
C PRO A 87 27.84 -11.15 -7.42
N VAL A 88 26.86 -12.06 -7.49
CA VAL A 88 25.43 -11.71 -7.58
C VAL A 88 25.00 -11.00 -6.31
N ARG A 89 25.38 -11.55 -5.15
CA ARG A 89 25.07 -10.94 -3.84
C ARG A 89 25.63 -9.53 -3.73
N ALA A 90 26.89 -9.33 -4.08
CA ALA A 90 27.52 -8.01 -4.03
C ALA A 90 26.87 -7.01 -5.00
N HIS A 91 26.28 -7.48 -6.09
CA HIS A 91 25.55 -6.63 -7.03
C HIS A 91 24.15 -6.29 -6.53
N VAL A 92 23.42 -7.27 -5.98
CA VAL A 92 22.14 -7.06 -5.26
C VAL A 92 22.31 -6.03 -4.14
N ASP A 93 23.33 -6.20 -3.29
CA ASP A 93 23.60 -5.29 -2.17
C ASP A 93 23.82 -3.84 -2.65
N LYS A 94 24.51 -3.64 -3.78
CA LYS A 94 24.74 -2.30 -4.37
C LYS A 94 23.47 -1.65 -4.91
N VAL A 95 22.65 -2.41 -5.63
CA VAL A 95 21.38 -1.92 -6.19
C VAL A 95 20.43 -1.56 -5.05
N HIS A 96 20.28 -2.47 -4.09
CA HIS A 96 19.45 -2.26 -2.90
C HIS A 96 19.90 -1.02 -2.10
N GLU A 97 21.19 -0.85 -1.84
CA GLU A 97 21.71 0.34 -1.13
C GLU A 97 21.44 1.65 -1.89
N ALA A 98 21.47 1.62 -3.22
CA ALA A 98 21.15 2.79 -4.03
C ALA A 98 19.64 3.12 -4.02
N VAL A 99 18.78 2.11 -4.11
CA VAL A 99 17.31 2.26 -3.98
C VAL A 99 16.95 2.81 -2.60
N MET A 100 17.50 2.24 -1.53
CA MET A 100 17.18 2.70 -0.17
C MET A 100 17.64 4.13 0.10
N ARG A 101 18.76 4.57 -0.47
CA ARG A 101 19.17 5.98 -0.40
C ARG A 101 18.21 6.92 -1.11
N PHE A 102 17.53 6.47 -2.15
CA PHE A 102 16.45 7.23 -2.80
C PHE A 102 15.22 7.29 -1.90
N VAL A 103 14.76 6.15 -1.38
CA VAL A 103 13.61 6.05 -0.46
C VAL A 103 13.81 6.93 0.77
N GLU A 104 14.98 6.88 1.40
CA GLU A 104 15.34 7.74 2.54
C GLU A 104 15.21 9.24 2.25
N ARG A 105 15.43 9.65 1.00
CA ARG A 105 15.41 11.05 0.58
C ARG A 105 14.00 11.51 0.19
N GLU A 106 13.25 10.66 -0.50
CA GLU A 106 12.00 11.04 -1.17
C GLU A 106 10.73 10.63 -0.40
N VAL A 107 10.79 9.66 0.51
CA VAL A 107 9.61 9.13 1.21
C VAL A 107 9.52 9.65 2.66
N GLU A 108 8.32 10.11 3.06
CA GLU A 108 8.05 10.59 4.41
C GLU A 108 8.22 9.50 5.48
N ARG A 109 8.62 9.94 6.68
CA ARG A 109 9.06 9.06 7.79
C ARG A 109 7.89 8.21 8.32
N GLY A 110 7.80 6.93 7.94
CA GLY A 110 6.75 6.03 8.46
C GLY A 110 6.77 4.61 7.88
N ASP A 111 7.16 4.45 6.62
CA ASP A 111 6.96 3.21 5.85
C ASP A 111 8.27 2.48 5.45
N TYR A 112 9.39 2.78 6.11
CA TYR A 112 10.72 2.29 5.69
C TYR A 112 10.87 0.76 5.67
N GLU A 113 10.27 0.06 6.63
CA GLU A 113 10.41 -1.39 6.75
C GLU A 113 9.70 -2.13 5.59
N ASP A 114 8.54 -1.60 5.16
CA ASP A 114 7.80 -2.14 4.02
C ASP A 114 8.57 -1.91 2.70
N HIS A 115 9.16 -0.73 2.51
CA HIS A 115 9.95 -0.41 1.32
C HIS A 115 11.28 -1.18 1.27
N GLU A 116 11.89 -1.49 2.42
CA GLU A 116 13.12 -2.31 2.46
C GLU A 116 12.84 -3.74 1.97
N ILE A 117 11.74 -4.34 2.40
CA ILE A 117 11.36 -5.69 1.96
C ILE A 117 11.08 -5.69 0.46
N GLU A 118 10.27 -4.75 -0.01
CA GLU A 118 9.90 -4.63 -1.43
C GLU A 118 11.13 -4.40 -2.32
N ALA A 119 12.06 -3.52 -1.92
CA ALA A 119 13.30 -3.28 -2.66
C ALA A 119 14.13 -4.55 -2.82
N TYR A 120 14.25 -5.37 -1.76
CA TYR A 120 14.95 -6.65 -1.89
C TYR A 120 14.22 -7.63 -2.80
N GLU A 121 12.89 -7.72 -2.73
CA GLU A 121 12.10 -8.63 -3.57
C GLU A 121 12.27 -8.31 -5.05
N VAL A 122 12.15 -7.04 -5.43
CA VAL A 122 12.31 -6.57 -6.82
C VAL A 122 13.72 -6.88 -7.33
N VAL A 123 14.76 -6.54 -6.55
CA VAL A 123 16.16 -6.76 -6.97
C VAL A 123 16.51 -8.25 -7.01
N LEU A 124 15.95 -9.07 -6.11
CA LEU A 124 16.17 -10.51 -6.10
C LEU A 124 15.49 -11.21 -7.27
N GLU A 125 14.29 -10.77 -7.66
CA GLU A 125 13.63 -11.30 -8.85
C GLU A 125 14.50 -11.01 -10.08
N ARG A 126 14.97 -9.78 -10.23
CA ARG A 126 15.87 -9.37 -11.32
C ARG A 126 17.21 -10.12 -11.31
N ALA A 127 17.70 -10.50 -10.13
CA ALA A 127 18.94 -11.28 -9.98
C ALA A 127 18.85 -12.72 -10.50
N ARG A 128 17.65 -13.21 -10.83
CA ARG A 128 17.44 -14.54 -11.45
C ARG A 128 17.70 -14.54 -12.94
N ASP A 129 17.71 -13.36 -13.57
CA ASP A 129 17.91 -13.22 -15.01
C ASP A 129 19.38 -13.32 -15.40
N ASP A 130 19.60 -13.83 -16.60
CA ASP A 130 20.93 -13.82 -17.23
C ASP A 130 21.41 -12.38 -17.45
N GLY A 131 22.70 -12.14 -17.24
CA GLY A 131 23.30 -10.81 -17.43
C GLY A 131 23.03 -9.80 -16.31
N PHE A 132 22.39 -10.18 -15.20
CA PHE A 132 22.17 -9.28 -14.05
C PHE A 132 23.45 -8.57 -13.58
N THR A 133 24.55 -9.32 -13.42
CA THR A 133 25.84 -8.75 -12.99
C THR A 133 26.56 -7.93 -14.06
N GLU A 134 26.12 -8.06 -15.32
CA GLU A 134 26.67 -7.31 -16.46
C GLU A 134 25.89 -6.01 -16.69
N THR A 135 24.64 -5.96 -16.22
CA THR A 135 23.80 -4.77 -16.27
C THR A 135 24.35 -3.70 -15.31
N PRO A 136 24.53 -2.45 -15.75
CA PRO A 136 24.95 -1.36 -14.88
C PRO A 136 24.02 -1.20 -13.68
N VAL A 137 24.59 -0.91 -12.50
CA VAL A 137 23.82 -0.71 -11.27
C VAL A 137 22.82 0.44 -11.43
N ALA A 138 23.15 1.50 -12.17
CA ALA A 138 22.25 2.63 -12.38
C ALA A 138 20.94 2.22 -13.08
N ASP A 139 21.04 1.39 -14.12
CA ASP A 139 19.89 0.94 -14.89
C ASP A 139 19.00 0.03 -14.04
N LEU A 140 19.60 -0.88 -13.28
CA LEU A 140 18.88 -1.74 -12.32
C LEU A 140 18.19 -0.95 -11.20
N VAL A 141 18.77 0.18 -10.79
CA VAL A 141 18.14 1.07 -9.80
C VAL A 141 16.93 1.77 -10.39
N ILE A 142 17.01 2.24 -11.63
CA ILE A 142 15.87 2.86 -12.33
C ILE A 142 14.75 1.83 -12.48
N GLU A 143 15.05 0.64 -13.02
CA GLU A 143 14.09 -0.47 -13.15
C GLU A 143 13.42 -0.80 -11.81
N ALA A 144 14.20 -0.85 -10.73
CA ALA A 144 13.67 -1.15 -9.40
C ALA A 144 12.75 -0.04 -8.88
N LEU A 145 13.13 1.23 -9.04
CA LEU A 145 12.32 2.37 -8.61
C LEU A 145 11.02 2.49 -9.43
N GLU A 146 11.05 2.20 -10.73
CA GLU A 146 9.86 2.13 -11.59
C GLU A 146 8.93 1.01 -11.14
N THR A 147 9.49 -0.17 -10.85
CA THR A 147 8.73 -1.34 -10.38
C THR A 147 8.05 -1.07 -9.04
N MET A 148 8.73 -0.35 -8.14
CA MET A 148 8.18 0.11 -6.86
C MET A 148 7.25 1.32 -6.99
N ALA A 149 6.99 1.79 -8.22
CA ALA A 149 6.18 2.98 -8.52
C ALA A 149 6.66 4.26 -7.81
N LEU A 150 7.97 4.37 -7.56
CA LEU A 150 8.62 5.52 -6.93
C LEU A 150 9.05 6.58 -7.95
N ILE A 151 9.14 6.21 -9.22
CA ILE A 151 9.35 7.11 -10.36
C ILE A 151 8.46 6.68 -11.53
N GLU A 152 8.16 7.62 -12.43
CA GLU A 152 7.45 7.32 -13.68
C GLU A 152 8.38 6.56 -14.65
N PRO A 153 7.85 5.60 -15.44
CA PRO A 153 8.64 4.87 -16.40
C PRO A 153 9.22 5.82 -17.45
N ALA A 154 10.48 5.61 -17.85
CA ALA A 154 11.04 6.34 -18.96
C ALA A 154 10.26 6.02 -20.25
N ASP A 155 9.54 7.01 -20.79
CA ASP A 155 8.86 6.88 -22.09
C ASP A 155 9.90 6.64 -23.20
N ASP A 156 10.06 5.37 -23.64
CA ASP A 156 10.76 5.00 -24.86
C ASP A 156 9.91 5.32 -26.11
N GLU A 157 9.46 6.57 -26.25
CA GLU A 157 8.98 7.10 -27.53
C GLU A 157 10.10 7.90 -28.19
N ALA A 158 11.11 7.18 -28.69
CA ALA A 158 11.86 7.67 -29.83
C ALA A 158 10.92 7.62 -31.06
N GLU A 159 10.12 8.67 -31.26
CA GLU A 159 9.51 8.96 -32.57
C GLU A 159 10.63 9.09 -33.61
N ALA A 160 10.91 8.00 -34.30
CA ALA A 160 11.71 7.96 -35.50
C ALA A 160 10.82 7.51 -36.66
N ASP A 161 9.86 8.34 -37.08
CA ASP A 161 9.42 8.39 -38.48
C ASP A 161 8.51 9.60 -38.73
N ASP A 162 9.05 10.70 -39.27
CA ASP A 162 8.38 11.41 -40.37
C ASP A 162 9.41 12.29 -41.09
N ALA A 163 10.18 11.67 -41.99
CA ALA A 163 10.88 12.42 -43.03
C ALA A 163 9.86 12.73 -44.13
N PRO A 164 9.53 14.00 -44.43
CA PRO A 164 8.58 14.31 -45.48
C PRO A 164 9.18 13.93 -46.85
N GLY A 165 8.48 13.02 -47.53
CA GLY A 165 8.82 12.50 -48.83
C GLY A 165 9.01 13.61 -49.88
N LEU A 166 10.07 13.45 -50.68
CA LEU A 166 10.31 14.21 -51.90
C LEU A 166 9.21 13.90 -52.93
N GLU A 167 8.26 14.80 -53.10
CA GLU A 167 7.36 14.78 -54.24
C GLU A 167 8.16 15.01 -55.53
N THR A 168 8.19 13.98 -56.38
CA THR A 168 8.68 14.07 -57.75
C THR A 168 7.50 14.41 -58.66
N GLU A 169 7.24 15.71 -58.84
CA GLU A 169 6.27 16.16 -59.84
C GLU A 169 6.83 15.97 -61.28
N GLY A 170 6.26 14.99 -61.96
CA GLY A 170 5.50 15.23 -63.19
C GLY A 170 6.24 15.82 -64.40
N LEU A 171 6.98 14.98 -65.11
CA LEU A 171 7.44 15.23 -66.49
C LEU A 171 6.23 15.19 -67.47
N GLY A 172 5.69 16.34 -67.85
CA GLY A 172 4.69 16.47 -68.93
C GLY A 172 5.33 16.45 -70.33
N PRO A 173 4.71 15.82 -71.35
CA PRO A 173 5.30 15.67 -72.68
C PRO A 173 5.17 16.95 -73.54
N PRO A 174 6.03 17.12 -74.58
CA PRO A 174 6.10 18.35 -75.35
C PRO A 174 4.96 18.47 -76.36
N ARG A 175 4.32 19.64 -76.42
CA ARG A 175 3.43 20.00 -77.53
C ARG A 175 4.26 20.44 -78.73
N GLN A 176 4.20 19.64 -79.79
CA GLN A 176 4.55 20.08 -81.15
C GLN A 176 3.36 20.85 -81.74
N SER A 177 3.61 22.02 -82.32
CA SER A 177 2.81 22.51 -83.44
C SER A 177 3.63 23.54 -84.23
N SER A 178 3.98 23.14 -85.45
CA SER A 178 4.39 24.03 -86.54
C SER A 178 3.17 24.26 -87.44
N ALA A 179 2.85 25.52 -87.72
CA ALA A 179 2.37 26.05 -89.00
C ALA A 179 2.32 27.58 -88.91
#